data_AF-X1HHE3-F1
#
_entry.id   AF-X1HHE3-F1
#
_cell.length_a   1.000
_cell.length_b   1.000
_cell.length_c   1.000
_cell.angle_alpha   90.00
_cell.angle_beta   90.00
_cell.angle_gamma   90.00
#
_symmetry.space_group_name_H-M   'P 1'
#
loop_
_entity.id
_entity.type
_entity.pdbx_description
1 polymer ?
#
loop_
_entity_poly.entity_id
_entity_poly.type
_entity_poly.pdbx_seq_one_letter_code
_entity_poly.pdbx_strand_id
1 'polypeptide(L)' 'MVEKHLQNVVEVRIVELEDKLMDMIEMANNYPDVPVPIFEQEIEAILSKIENLTRLE' A
#
# COMPACT_ATOMS: atom_id res chain seq x y z
N MET A 1 17.81 -0.59 20.88
CA MET A 1 16.43 -0.21 21.27
C MET A 1 15.77 0.68 20.23
N VAL A 2 16.47 1.69 19.68
CA VAL A 2 15.92 2.58 18.64
C VAL A 2 15.66 1.86 17.31
N GLU A 3 16.57 1.00 16.85
CA GLU A 3 16.40 0.22 15.61
C GLU A 3 15.14 -0.65 15.63
N LYS A 4 14.92 -1.41 16.73
CA LYS A 4 13.72 -2.25 16.89
C LYS A 4 12.41 -1.43 16.88
N HIS A 5 12.43 -0.21 17.41
CA HIS A 5 11.27 0.67 17.36
C HIS A 5 11.02 1.18 15.94
N LEU A 6 12.07 1.55 15.21
CA LEU A 6 11.98 1.98 13.82
C LEU A 6 11.46 0.87 12.92
N GLN A 7 11.93 -0.36 13.13
CA GLN A 7 11.52 -1.55 12.39
C GLN A 7 10.03 -1.86 12.62
N ASN A 8 9.56 -1.84 13.87
CA ASN A 8 8.13 -1.98 14.17
C ASN A 8 7.27 -0.89 13.50
N VAL A 9 7.77 0.35 13.40
CA VAL A 9 7.03 1.44 12.72
C VAL A 9 6.96 1.21 11.22
N VAL A 10 8.05 0.72 10.61
CA VAL A 10 8.07 0.35 9.18
C VAL A 10 7.12 -0.81 8.90
N GLU A 11 7.15 -1.87 9.72
CA GLU A 11 6.24 -3.02 9.61
C GLU A 11 4.77 -2.60 9.69
N VAL A 12 4.40 -1.81 10.71
CA VAL A 12 3.02 -1.29 10.85
C VAL A 12 2.61 -0.50 9.62
N ARG A 13 3.52 0.33 9.08
CA ARG A 13 3.23 1.15 7.91
C ARG A 13 3.06 0.33 6.64
N ILE A 14 3.81 -0.76 6.49
CA ILE A 14 3.66 -1.70 5.37
C ILE A 14 2.28 -2.37 5.44
N VAL A 15 1.87 -2.87 6.61
CA VAL A 15 0.56 -3.51 6.79
C VAL A 15 -0.59 -2.53 6.46
N GLU A 16 -0.52 -1.27 6.92
CA GLU A 16 -1.52 -0.25 6.57
C GLU A 16 -1.63 0.00 5.05
N LEU A 17 -0.51 -0.09 4.32
CA LEU A 17 -0.48 0.08 2.87
C LEU A 17 -1.02 -1.15 2.14
N GLU A 18 -0.75 -2.35 2.65
CA GLU A 18 -1.31 -3.61 2.12
C GLU A 18 -2.83 -3.66 2.28
N ASP A 19 -3.36 -3.27 3.44
CA ASP A 19 -4.81 -3.17 3.68
C ASP A 19 -5.45 -2.19 2.69
N LYS A 20 -4.85 -1.00 2.51
CA LYS A 20 -5.34 -0.01 1.55
C LYS A 20 -5.32 -0.53 0.11
N LEU A 21 -4.29 -1.31 -0.26
CA LEU A 21 -4.20 -1.92 -1.58
C LEU A 21 -5.35 -2.91 -1.80
N MET A 22 -5.66 -3.73 -0.79
CA MET A 22 -6.76 -4.69 -0.84
C MET A 22 -8.11 -3.99 -1.00
N ASP A 23 -8.36 -2.92 -0.24
CA ASP A 23 -9.56 -2.08 -0.39
C ASP A 23 -9.71 -1.51 -1.81
N MET A 24 -8.61 -1.04 -2.41
CA MET A 24 -8.62 -0.50 -3.77
C MET A 24 -8.94 -1.57 -4.82
N ILE A 25 -8.41 -2.79 -4.65
CA ILE A 25 -8.72 -3.93 -5.53
C ILE A 25 -10.19 -4.33 -5.39
N GLU A 26 -10.72 -4.39 -4.16
CA GLU A 26 -12.14 -4.68 -3.93
C GLU A 26 -13.05 -3.61 -4.52
N MET A 27 -12.71 -2.32 -4.36
CA MET A 27 -13.46 -1.23 -4.99
C MET A 27 -13.42 -1.33 -6.52
N ALA A 28 -12.26 -1.58 -7.13
CA ALA A 28 -12.16 -1.74 -8.59
C ALA A 28 -13.05 -2.88 -9.10
N ASN A 29 -13.14 -3.99 -8.35
CA ASN A 29 -14.03 -5.11 -8.69
C ASN A 29 -15.52 -4.79 -8.50
N ASN A 30 -15.88 -3.98 -7.50
CA ASN A 30 -17.26 -3.62 -7.19
C ASN A 30 -17.81 -2.47 -8.04
N TYR A 31 -16.94 -1.65 -8.65
CA TYR A 31 -17.30 -0.50 -9.46
C TYR A 31 -16.72 -0.59 -10.89
N PRO A 32 -17.23 -1.53 -11.73
CA PRO A 32 -16.68 -1.76 -13.08
C PRO A 32 -16.88 -0.57 -14.03
N ASP A 33 -17.79 0.35 -13.72
CA ASP A 33 -18.05 1.56 -14.50
C ASP A 33 -17.08 2.70 -14.20
N VAL A 34 -16.31 2.61 -13.11
CA VAL A 34 -15.27 3.59 -12.78
C VAL A 34 -14.04 3.30 -13.66
N PRO A 35 -13.45 4.32 -14.30
CA PRO A 35 -12.29 4.10 -15.16
C PRO A 35 -11.14 3.43 -14.39
N VAL A 36 -10.72 2.26 -14.91
CA VAL A 36 -9.54 1.51 -14.47
C VAL A 36 -8.29 2.39 -14.23
N PRO A 37 -8.01 3.44 -15.06
CA PRO A 37 -6.86 4.32 -14.82
C PRO A 37 -6.84 5.05 -13.47
N ILE A 38 -8.01 5.25 -12.84
CA ILE A 38 -8.09 5.88 -11.50
C ILE A 38 -7.58 4.92 -10.42
N PHE A 39 -7.96 3.64 -10.52
CA PHE A 39 -7.51 2.62 -9.57
C PHE A 39 -6.05 2.25 -9.80
N GLU A 40 -5.61 2.14 -11.06
CA GLU A 40 -4.22 1.83 -11.41
C GLU A 40 -3.24 2.83 -10.82
N GLN A 41 -3.50 4.13 -10.93
CA GLN A 41 -2.62 5.17 -10.38
C GLN A 41 -2.46 5.08 -8.86
N GLU A 42 -3.55 4.84 -8.14
CA GLU A 42 -3.50 4.73 -6.68
C GLU A 42 -2.85 3.40 -6.25
N ILE A 43 -3.09 2.30 -6.98
CA ILE A 43 -2.44 1.00 -6.76
C ILE A 43 -0.93 1.12 -6.96
N GLU A 44 -0.48 1.72 -8.06
CA GLU A 44 0.94 1.95 -8.35
C GLU A 44 1.60 2.83 -7.27
N ALA A 45 0.91 3.87 -6.81
CA ALA A 45 1.40 4.74 -5.74
C ALA A 45 1.55 4.00 -4.40
N ILE A 46 0.65 3.07 -4.07
CA ILE A 46 0.73 2.25 -2.86
C ILE A 46 1.89 1.25 -2.98
N LEU A 47 2.00 0.54 -4.10
CA LEU A 47 3.08 -0.41 -4.37
C LEU A 47 4.46 0.25 -4.27
N SER A 48 4.63 1.43 -4.86
CA SER A 48 5.89 2.18 -4.78
C SER A 48 6.24 2.58 -3.34
N LYS A 49 5.26 2.90 -2.49
CA LYS A 49 5.50 3.21 -1.08
C LYS A 49 5.95 1.97 -0.30
N ILE A 50 5.33 0.82 -0.55
CA ILE A 50 5.74 -0.46 0.07
C ILE A 50 7.17 -0.81 -0.35
N GLU A 51 7.48 -0.74 -1.64
CA GLU A 51 8.84 -1.01 -2.15
C GLU A 51 9.91 -0.10 -1.52
N ASN A 52 9.60 1.19 -1.36
CA ASN A 52 10.52 2.11 -0.71
C ASN A 52 10.72 1.80 0.78
N LEU A 53 9.67 1.34 1.48
CA LEU A 53 9.76 0.98 2.90
C LEU A 53 10.50 -0.34 3.12
N THR A 54 10.30 -1.34 2.25
CA THR A 54 11.02 -2.64 2.34
C THR A 54 12.49 -2.53 1.95
N ARG A 55 12.89 -1.49 1.21
CA ARG A 55 14.31 -1.16 0.94
C ARG A 55 15.02 -0.47 2.12
N LEU A 56 14.27 -0.03 3.13
CA LEU A 56 14.81 0.60 4.34
C LEU A 56 15.05 -0.42 5.48
N GLU A 57 14.61 -1.67 5.31
CA GLU A 57 15.02 -2.83 6.14
C GLU A 57 16.37 -3.41 5.72
#